data_AF-A0AAV3Z8C5-F1
#
_entry.id   AF-A0AAV3Z8C5-F1
#
_cell.length_a   1.000
_cell.length_b   1.000
_cell.length_c   1.000
_cell.angle_alpha   90.00
_cell.angle_beta   90.00
_cell.angle_gamma   90.00
#
_symmetry.space_group_name_H-M   'P 1'
#
loop_
_entity.id
_entity.type
_entity.pdbx_description
1 polymer ?
#
loop_
_entity_poly.entity_id
_entity_poly.type
_entity_poly.pdbx_seq_one_letter_code
_entity_poly.pdbx_strand_id
1 'polypeptide(L)' 'MIIDEIRNKEELKMDGYEAKVMPVEIGARGFVGSSAYGLLSKLSIGGNKRTKALRLLAETAENSSSWIWSRRNERLLHKE' A
#
# COMPACT_ATOMS: atom_id res chain seq x y z
N MET A 1 -8.96 20.34 -2.79
CA MET A 1 -7.79 20.56 -1.92
C MET A 1 -6.59 20.08 -2.71
N ILE A 2 -5.71 21.03 -2.98
CA ILE A 2 -4.76 21.06 -4.09
C ILE A 2 -3.72 19.97 -3.88
N ILE A 3 -3.51 19.14 -4.90
CA ILE A 3 -2.28 18.35 -5.02
C ILE A 3 -1.24 19.37 -5.47
N ASP A 4 -0.75 20.16 -4.52
CA ASP A 4 0.33 21.10 -4.77
C ASP A 4 1.57 20.28 -5.15
N GLU A 5 2.35 20.84 -6.06
CA GLU A 5 3.62 20.31 -6.56
C GLU A 5 4.34 19.44 -5.54
N ILE A 6 4.73 18.24 -5.96
CA ILE A 6 5.65 17.41 -5.18
C ILE A 6 6.95 18.21 -5.05
N ARG A 7 7.12 18.89 -3.92
CA ARG A 7 8.28 19.72 -3.61
C ARG A 7 9.56 18.90 -3.76
N ASN A 8 10.63 19.58 -4.16
CA ASN A 8 11.94 18.95 -4.31
C ASN A 8 12.39 18.34 -2.98
N LYS A 9 12.97 17.14 -3.03
CA LYS A 9 13.49 16.40 -1.87
C LYS A 9 14.47 17.21 -1.01
N GLU A 10 15.32 18.03 -1.63
CA GLU A 10 16.32 18.82 -0.90
C GLU A 10 15.67 19.98 -0.15
N GLU A 11 14.66 20.64 -0.71
CA GLU A 11 13.88 21.67 0.00
C GLU A 11 13.13 21.07 1.19
N LEU A 12 12.53 19.88 1.02
CA LEU A 12 11.84 19.17 2.10
C LEU A 12 12.81 18.84 3.25
N LYS A 13 14.04 18.41 2.95
CA LYS A 13 15.05 18.18 3.99
C LYS A 13 15.45 19.46 4.71
N MET A 14 15.62 20.57 3.98
CA MET A 14 15.97 21.87 4.58
C MET A 14 14.88 22.36 5.55
N ASP A 15 13.62 22.09 5.23
CA ASP A 15 12.48 22.36 6.11
C ASP A 15 12.31 21.32 7.24
N GLY A 16 13.24 20.37 7.37
CA GLY A 16 13.25 19.37 8.44
C GLY A 16 12.34 18.16 8.20
N TYR A 17 11.80 17.97 7.00
CA TYR A 17 11.05 16.76 6.67
C TYR A 17 11.98 15.56 6.46
N GLU A 18 11.53 14.40 6.94
CA GLU A 18 12.26 13.14 6.85
C GLU A 18 11.42 12.09 6.11
N ALA A 19 12.01 11.42 5.11
CA ALA A 19 11.39 10.28 4.45
C ALA A 19 11.70 8.98 5.22
N LYS A 20 10.66 8.19 5.54
CA LYS A 20 10.80 6.90 6.23
C LYS A 20 10.28 5.77 5.37
N VAL A 21 11.10 4.74 5.20
CA VAL A 21 10.66 3.46 4.62
C VAL A 21 9.97 2.65 5.71
N MET A 22 8.76 2.19 5.43
CA MET A 22 8.00 1.34 6.35
C MET A 22 7.50 0.11 5.60
N PRO A 23 8.14 -1.06 5.80
CA PRO A 23 7.68 -2.28 5.14
C PRO A 23 6.29 -2.62 5.67
N VAL A 24 5.40 -2.97 4.75
CA VAL A 24 4.02 -3.37 5.05
C VAL A 24 3.77 -4.73 4.43
N GLU A 25 3.30 -5.66 5.27
CA GLU A 25 3.06 -7.04 4.88
C GLU A 25 1.56 -7.26 4.68
N ILE A 26 1.20 -7.78 3.51
CA ILE A 26 -0.15 -8.21 3.18
C ILE A 26 -0.05 -9.54 2.43
N GLY A 27 -0.62 -10.58 3.01
CA GLY A 27 -0.67 -11.91 2.42
C GLY A 27 -1.59 -11.95 1.21
N ALA A 28 -1.26 -12.80 0.24
CA ALA A 28 -1.98 -12.95 -1.03
C ALA A 28 -3.47 -13.29 -0.87
N ARG A 29 -3.91 -13.84 0.26
CA ARG A 29 -5.34 -14.13 0.57
C ARG A 29 -5.99 -13.04 1.44
N GLY A 30 -5.49 -11.81 1.36
CA GLY A 30 -6.02 -10.68 2.14
C GLY A 30 -5.64 -10.67 3.62
N PHE A 31 -4.64 -11.46 4.05
CA PHE A 31 -4.17 -11.43 5.43
C PHE A 31 -3.32 -10.19 5.69
N VAL A 32 -3.86 -9.20 6.39
CA VAL A 32 -3.15 -7.95 6.66
C VAL A 32 -2.28 -8.08 7.90
N GLY A 33 -0.97 -7.84 7.76
CA GLY A 33 -0.02 -7.84 8.86
C GLY A 33 -0.19 -6.64 9.79
N SER A 34 0.33 -6.77 11.01
CA SER A 34 0.33 -5.67 12.01
C SER A 34 1.10 -4.43 11.53
N SER A 35 2.05 -4.61 10.60
CA SER A 35 2.81 -3.54 9.96
C SER A 35 1.92 -2.56 9.18
N ALA A 36 0.87 -3.03 8.50
CA ALA A 36 -0.11 -2.17 7.82
C ALA A 36 -0.89 -1.30 8.82
N TYR A 37 -1.31 -1.90 9.94
CA TYR A 37 -1.98 -1.18 11.02
C TYR A 37 -1.06 -0.11 11.62
N GLY A 38 0.23 -0.43 11.80
CA GLY A 38 1.26 0.49 12.25
C GLY A 38 1.46 1.67 11.30
N LEU A 39 1.55 1.43 9.99
CA LEU A 39 1.60 2.48 8.97
C LEU A 39 0.40 3.43 9.08
N LEU A 40 -0.82 2.89 9.10
CA LEU A 40 -2.02 3.70 9.17
C LEU A 40 -2.08 4.55 10.45
N SER A 41 -1.63 3.98 11.57
CA SER A 41 -1.58 4.70 12.85
C SER A 41 -0.55 5.85 12.81
N LYS A 42 0.61 5.64 12.17
CA LYS A 42 1.61 6.71 11.95
C LYS A 42 1.13 7.81 11.01
N LEU A 43 0.22 7.49 10.09
CA LEU A 43 -0.47 8.46 9.23
C LEU A 43 -1.70 9.09 9.92
N SER A 44 -1.88 8.87 11.23
CA SER A 44 -3.04 9.35 12.00
C SER A 44 -4.39 8.84 11.46
N ILE A 45 -4.40 7.73 10.72
CA ILE A 45 -5.60 7.06 10.24
C ILE A 45 -6.05 6.07 11.32
N GLY A 46 -7.10 6.46 12.05
CA GLY A 46 -7.67 5.68 13.16
C GLY A 46 -9.13 5.27 12.95
N GLY A 47 -9.67 4.56 13.96
CA GLY A 47 -11.09 4.18 14.04
C GLY A 47 -11.64 3.52 12.77
N ASN A 48 -12.85 3.93 12.38
CA ASN A 48 -13.54 3.37 11.21
C ASN A 48 -12.78 3.59 9.89
N LYS A 49 -12.03 4.68 9.75
CA LYS A 49 -11.23 4.93 8.54
C LYS A 49 -10.12 3.89 8.40
N ARG A 50 -9.46 3.55 9.51
CA ARG A 50 -8.44 2.50 9.54
C ARG A 50 -9.03 1.13 9.21
N THR A 51 -10.15 0.76 9.82
CA THR A 51 -10.82 -0.52 9.54
C THR A 51 -11.18 -0.64 8.05
N LYS A 52 -11.73 0.42 7.46
CA LYS A 52 -12.02 0.48 6.02
C LYS A 52 -10.77 0.35 5.16
N ALA A 53 -9.69 1.06 5.51
CA ALA A 53 -8.43 1.00 4.78
C ALA A 53 -7.80 -0.40 4.84
N LEU A 54 -7.75 -1.03 6.02
CA LEU A 54 -7.24 -2.40 6.18
C LEU A 54 -8.07 -3.40 5.37
N ARG A 55 -9.39 -3.28 5.39
CA ARG A 55 -10.28 -4.11 4.58
C ARG A 55 -10.02 -3.95 3.08
N LEU A 56 -9.88 -2.70 2.61
CA LEU A 56 -9.58 -2.44 1.20
C LEU A 56 -8.22 -3.03 0.79
N LEU A 57 -7.20 -2.91 1.65
CA LEU A 57 -5.89 -3.53 1.42
C LEU A 57 -6.01 -5.06 1.31
N ALA A 58 -6.77 -5.69 2.20
CA ALA A 58 -7.03 -7.12 2.17
C ALA A 58 -7.70 -7.56 0.86
N GLU A 59 -8.83 -6.94 0.52
CA GLU A 59 -9.63 -7.26 -0.67
C GLU A 59 -8.80 -7.04 -1.96
N THR A 60 -8.00 -5.96 -2.01
CA THR A 60 -7.15 -5.67 -3.16
C THR A 60 -6.07 -6.73 -3.35
N ALA A 61 -5.41 -7.14 -2.26
CA ALA A 61 -4.38 -8.18 -2.33
C ALA A 61 -4.96 -9.53 -2.77
N GLU A 62 -6.12 -9.90 -2.23
CA GLU A 62 -6.83 -11.12 -2.60
C GLU A 62 -7.26 -11.12 -4.07
N ASN A 63 -7.92 -10.06 -4.52
CA ASN A 63 -8.40 -9.95 -5.90
C ASN A 63 -7.24 -9.97 -6.90
N SER A 64 -6.17 -9.24 -6.60
CA SER A 64 -4.98 -9.19 -7.45
C SER A 64 -4.29 -10.55 -7.54
N SER A 65 -4.13 -11.24 -6.40
CA SER A 65 -3.51 -12.57 -6.40
C SER A 65 -4.38 -13.59 -7.11
N SER A 66 -5.69 -13.58 -6.89
CA SER A 66 -6.66 -14.45 -7.53
C SER A 66 -6.63 -14.28 -9.06
N TRP A 67 -6.56 -13.03 -9.54
CA TRP A 67 -6.41 -12.75 -10.96
C TRP A 67 -5.14 -13.37 -11.55
N ILE A 68 -3.98 -13.16 -10.92
CA ILE A 68 -2.71 -13.75 -11.37
C ILE A 68 -2.82 -15.28 -11.41
N TRP A 69 -3.35 -15.89 -10.35
CA TRP A 69 -3.48 -17.34 -10.24
C TRP A 69 -4.48 -17.93 -11.24
N SER A 70 -5.57 -17.23 -11.55
CA SER A 70 -6.55 -17.66 -12.55
C SER A 70 -5.93 -17.79 -13.95
N ARG A 71 -4.90 -16.98 -14.23
CA ARG A 71 -4.20 -16.89 -15.52
C ARG A 71 -2.87 -17.64 -15.54
N ARG A 72 -2.53 -18.40 -14.51
CA ARG A 72 -1.21 -19.06 -14.37
C ARG A 72 -0.82 -19.98 -15.54
N ASN A 73 -1.82 -20.50 -16.27
CA ASN A 73 -1.63 -21.38 -17.43
C ASN A 73 -1.76 -20.65 -18.76
N GLU A 74 -2.11 -19.36 -18.76
CA GLU A 74 -2.18 -18.56 -19.98
C GLU A 74 -0.75 -18.26 -20.46
N ARG A 75 -0.41 -18.75 -21.65
CA ARG A 75 0.91 -18.55 -22.31
C ARG A 75 1.23 -17.07 -22.65
N LEU A 76 0.43 -16.10 -22.21
CA LEU A 76 0.50 -14.71 -22.65
C LEU A 76 1.34 -13.78 -21.76
N LEU A 77 1.80 -14.23 -20.59
CA LEU A 77 2.68 -13.43 -19.71
C LEU A 77 4.17 -13.49 -20.09
N HIS A 78 4.52 -14.37 -21.04
CA HIS A 78 5.85 -14.48 -21.63
C HIS A 78 5.74 -14.38 -23.16
N LYS A 79 5.57 -13.17 -23.68
CA LYS A 79 6.02 -12.85 -25.04
C LYS A 79 7.29 -12.03 -24.90
N GLU A 80 8.40 -12.65 -25.26
CA GLU A 80 9.70 -12.00 -25.49
C GLU A 80 9.61 -10.97 -26.61
#